data_AF-A0A503Y637-F1
#
_entry.id   AF-A0A503Y637-F1
#
_cell.length_a   1.000
_cell.length_b   1.000
_cell.length_c   1.000
_cell.angle_alpha   90.00
_cell.angle_beta   90.00
_cell.angle_gamma   90.00
#
_symmetry.space_group_name_H-M   'P 1'
#
loop_
_entity.id
_entity.type
_entity.pdbx_description
1 polymer ?
#
loop_
_entity_poly.entity_id
_entity_poly.type
_entity_poly.pdbx_seq_one_letter_code
_entity_poly.pdbx_strand_id
1 'polypeptide(L)'
;MTQPAPTPQAVERLRAIGDRKLLAFFNEVTTKTNRALLKVLPSVDGFRADSVASLPKRKQALLHHLFKKGGAKANKARAENAYYYLWRGWAEQHLEHVEGLAALLDGIESATAKEHPQVAMDQPQAEIEALFRSLHEQSFLNRCDAETIARLLQFSPFEITDTLQLLASGAKPLVAVEKDRELSVLPNRIQDHEERLQSLQGDIQALSGEIARLAETIADLVARPVPVVEEDASARALESVLSELAALRKELDVQGQAATRVSAATEARLKTVEHGVADLEALWSDTEDRTGKHASELQQQLTDIAQRIAQLGQAIHPETPQSDIPVVASRPSLRVVPLVEQTGSIKALNTGLEAAGLLASNYAALGLKSPGVLTAAVTCKVLFFKGSFSTELARVTATTLAGKHVVRARVPVGFVDAATLDTDVAKALGGRNGAVGALVLERVNNVPFELLADATADLIRNENVVVVATLADGVTTFPEQLLYLQLGPVFDTDVLDWSVFPKANATVTTGALTSLGPKDLWMQISNGNAQSEELVRLLRLGRSFRNPHVERTAIAFMKALEGFRTSDAPTSLQSAAYGWLWPLWRMTGLASEDIEEELDGGRVDSENHIDTRLRLLLDLAGIRRE
;
A
#
# COMPACT_ATOMS: atom_id res chain seq x y z
N MET A 1 -33.22 -10.77 -33.44
CA MET A 1 -31.79 -11.06 -33.23
C MET A 1 -31.62 -12.54 -32.93
N THR A 2 -30.74 -13.23 -33.67
CA THR A 2 -30.39 -14.63 -33.40
C THR A 2 -29.43 -14.67 -32.24
N GLN A 3 -29.79 -15.37 -31.16
CA GLN A 3 -28.96 -15.51 -29.97
C GLN A 3 -27.86 -16.57 -30.20
N PRO A 4 -26.71 -16.48 -29.51
CA PRO A 4 -25.65 -17.48 -29.60
C PRO A 4 -26.16 -18.86 -29.20
N ALA A 5 -25.98 -19.84 -30.09
CA ALA A 5 -26.25 -21.24 -29.77
C ALA A 5 -25.06 -21.82 -28.97
N PRO A 6 -25.31 -22.70 -27.98
CA PRO A 6 -24.24 -23.37 -27.26
C PRO A 6 -23.31 -24.16 -28.20
N THR A 7 -22.00 -24.03 -28.02
CA THR A 7 -21.03 -24.81 -28.82
C THR A 7 -21.13 -26.31 -28.49
N PRO A 8 -20.75 -27.22 -29.39
CA PRO A 8 -20.81 -28.67 -29.12
C PRO A 8 -20.08 -29.07 -27.83
N GLN A 9 -18.90 -28.49 -27.59
CA GLN A 9 -18.13 -28.70 -26.37
C GLN A 9 -18.83 -28.13 -25.13
N ALA A 10 -19.49 -26.96 -25.25
CA ALA A 10 -20.31 -26.43 -24.17
C ALA A 10 -21.48 -27.36 -23.83
N VAL A 11 -22.15 -27.94 -24.82
CA VAL A 11 -23.24 -28.91 -24.58
C VAL A 11 -22.75 -30.15 -23.83
N GLU A 12 -21.55 -30.65 -24.14
CA GLU A 12 -20.94 -31.76 -23.41
C GLU A 12 -20.60 -31.38 -21.97
N ARG A 13 -19.97 -30.21 -21.76
CA ARG A 13 -19.69 -29.67 -20.42
C ARG A 13 -20.96 -29.51 -19.59
N LEU A 14 -21.99 -28.87 -20.15
CA LEU A 14 -23.27 -28.64 -19.47
C LEU A 14 -23.94 -29.97 -19.11
N ARG A 15 -23.87 -30.99 -19.99
CA ARG A 15 -24.35 -32.34 -19.67
C ARG A 15 -23.57 -32.98 -18.52
N ALA A 16 -22.26 -32.78 -18.45
CA ALA A 16 -21.41 -33.32 -17.37
C ALA A 16 -21.67 -32.64 -16.00
N ILE A 17 -22.07 -31.37 -15.98
CA ILE A 17 -22.46 -30.65 -14.75
C ILE A 17 -23.71 -31.27 -14.10
N GLY A 18 -24.64 -31.76 -14.92
CA GLY A 18 -25.85 -32.48 -14.50
C GLY A 18 -27.05 -31.60 -14.18
N ASP A 19 -28.25 -32.18 -14.37
CA ASP A 19 -29.53 -31.46 -14.32
C ASP A 19 -29.79 -30.71 -13.01
N ARG A 20 -29.39 -31.29 -11.86
CA ARG A 20 -29.60 -30.67 -10.55
C ARG A 20 -28.86 -29.33 -10.42
N LYS A 21 -27.61 -29.27 -10.86
CA LYS A 21 -26.76 -28.07 -10.78
C LYS A 21 -27.22 -27.01 -11.79
N LEU A 22 -27.61 -27.42 -13.00
CA LEU A 22 -28.18 -26.51 -14.00
C LEU A 22 -29.51 -25.90 -13.56
N LEU A 23 -30.41 -26.70 -12.96
CA LEU A 23 -31.65 -26.18 -12.39
C LEU A 23 -31.40 -25.19 -11.25
N ALA A 24 -30.41 -25.47 -10.40
CA ALA A 24 -30.00 -24.53 -9.34
C ALA A 24 -29.55 -23.19 -9.94
N PHE A 25 -28.65 -23.23 -10.93
CA PHE A 25 -28.21 -22.04 -11.67
C PHE A 25 -29.38 -21.27 -12.31
N PHE A 26 -30.32 -21.97 -12.97
CA PHE A 26 -31.49 -21.30 -13.55
C PHE A 26 -32.39 -20.64 -12.50
N ASN A 27 -32.45 -21.19 -11.29
CA ASN A 27 -33.27 -20.66 -10.21
C ASN A 27 -32.65 -19.43 -9.51
N GLU A 28 -31.37 -19.16 -9.72
CA GLU A 28 -30.69 -17.94 -9.25
C GLU A 28 -31.16 -16.67 -10.00
N VAL A 29 -31.75 -16.83 -11.20
CA VAL A 29 -32.34 -15.73 -11.97
C VAL A 29 -33.72 -15.33 -11.40
N THR A 30 -33.82 -14.09 -10.92
CA THR A 30 -34.95 -13.56 -10.12
C THR A 30 -36.14 -13.01 -10.94
N THR A 31 -37.14 -12.49 -10.24
CA THR A 31 -38.48 -12.14 -10.74
C THR A 31 -38.55 -10.99 -11.74
N LYS A 32 -37.57 -10.07 -11.78
CA LYS A 32 -37.55 -8.96 -12.75
C LYS A 32 -37.49 -9.45 -14.21
N THR A 33 -36.80 -10.56 -14.47
CA THR A 33 -36.66 -11.18 -15.80
C THR A 33 -37.69 -12.28 -16.08
N ASN A 34 -38.47 -12.72 -15.09
CA ASN A 34 -39.43 -13.83 -15.22
C ASN A 34 -40.48 -13.64 -16.32
N ARG A 35 -40.98 -12.43 -16.54
CA ARG A 35 -41.96 -12.15 -17.62
C ARG A 35 -41.34 -12.25 -19.01
N ALA A 36 -40.08 -11.85 -19.17
CA ALA A 36 -39.34 -12.01 -20.41
C ALA A 36 -39.00 -13.50 -20.65
N LEU A 37 -38.57 -14.21 -19.60
CA LEU A 37 -38.27 -15.64 -19.65
C LEU A 37 -39.48 -16.49 -20.06
N LEU A 38 -40.69 -16.16 -19.60
CA LEU A 38 -41.92 -16.88 -20.00
C LEU A 38 -42.17 -16.86 -21.52
N LYS A 39 -41.72 -15.83 -22.24
CA LYS A 39 -41.87 -15.71 -23.70
C LYS A 39 -40.88 -16.60 -24.46
N VAL A 40 -39.70 -16.83 -23.89
CA VAL A 40 -38.59 -17.55 -24.54
C VAL A 40 -38.57 -19.04 -24.17
N LEU A 41 -38.94 -19.38 -22.93
CA LEU A 41 -38.97 -20.75 -22.42
C LEU A 41 -40.01 -21.64 -23.14
N PRO A 42 -39.76 -22.97 -23.24
CA PRO A 42 -40.71 -23.91 -23.82
C PRO A 42 -42.02 -23.97 -23.03
N SER A 43 -43.14 -24.11 -23.73
CA SER A 43 -44.47 -24.29 -23.13
C SER A 43 -44.59 -25.66 -22.48
N VAL A 44 -45.31 -25.72 -21.36
CA VAL A 44 -45.60 -26.97 -20.63
C VAL A 44 -47.10 -27.09 -20.42
N ASP A 45 -47.63 -28.28 -20.65
CA ASP A 45 -49.06 -28.56 -20.51
C ASP A 45 -49.56 -28.36 -19.07
N GLY A 46 -50.81 -27.90 -18.95
CA GLY A 46 -51.47 -27.67 -17.66
C GLY A 46 -51.22 -26.30 -17.02
N PHE A 47 -50.52 -25.38 -17.69
CA PHE A 47 -50.29 -24.01 -17.21
C PHE A 47 -50.67 -22.95 -18.25
N ARG A 48 -51.17 -21.80 -17.78
CA ARG A 48 -51.40 -20.63 -18.66
C ARG A 48 -50.08 -20.09 -19.22
N ALA A 49 -50.12 -19.51 -20.42
CA ALA A 49 -48.95 -18.99 -21.14
C ALA A 49 -48.12 -17.99 -20.31
N ASP A 50 -48.78 -17.18 -19.49
CA ASP A 50 -48.14 -16.12 -18.68
C ASP A 50 -48.03 -16.47 -17.18
N SER A 51 -48.26 -17.74 -16.80
CA SER A 51 -48.25 -18.13 -15.40
C SER A 51 -46.83 -18.26 -14.85
N VAL A 52 -46.47 -17.41 -13.88
CA VAL A 52 -45.19 -17.48 -13.13
C VAL A 52 -45.03 -18.82 -12.40
N ALA A 53 -46.13 -19.43 -11.94
CA ALA A 53 -46.13 -20.74 -11.30
C ALA A 53 -45.64 -21.88 -12.22
N SER A 54 -45.62 -21.66 -13.55
CA SER A 54 -45.10 -22.63 -14.52
C SER A 54 -43.58 -22.61 -14.67
N LEU A 55 -42.89 -21.57 -14.17
CA LEU A 55 -41.46 -21.37 -14.41
C LEU A 55 -40.56 -22.53 -13.99
N PRO A 56 -40.71 -23.16 -12.81
CA PRO A 56 -39.88 -24.30 -12.43
C PRO A 56 -40.02 -25.46 -13.43
N LYS A 57 -41.25 -25.77 -13.85
CA LYS A 57 -41.51 -26.83 -14.83
C LYS A 57 -41.03 -26.47 -16.23
N ARG A 58 -41.11 -25.19 -16.63
CA ARG A 58 -40.56 -24.71 -17.91
C ARG A 58 -39.04 -24.73 -17.94
N LYS A 59 -38.36 -24.41 -16.82
CA LYS A 59 -36.90 -24.56 -16.67
C LYS A 59 -36.47 -26.04 -16.74
N GLN A 60 -37.28 -26.94 -16.19
CA GLN A 60 -37.04 -28.38 -16.31
C GLN A 60 -37.28 -28.89 -17.75
N ALA A 61 -38.32 -28.41 -18.41
CA ALA A 61 -38.58 -28.71 -19.82
C ALA A 61 -37.47 -28.18 -20.74
N LEU A 62 -36.90 -27.01 -20.43
CA LEU A 62 -35.75 -26.45 -21.13
C LEU A 62 -34.58 -27.43 -21.15
N LEU A 63 -34.19 -28.00 -20.00
CA LEU A 63 -33.10 -28.98 -19.93
C LEU A 63 -33.39 -30.22 -20.78
N HIS A 64 -34.62 -30.73 -20.69
CA HIS A 64 -35.04 -31.86 -21.50
C HIS A 64 -34.88 -31.54 -23.00
N HIS A 65 -35.34 -30.38 -23.45
CA HIS A 65 -35.24 -29.98 -24.86
C HIS A 65 -33.81 -29.65 -25.31
N LEU A 66 -32.97 -29.12 -24.43
CA LEU A 66 -31.56 -28.79 -24.71
C LEU A 66 -30.73 -30.05 -24.99
N PHE A 67 -30.98 -31.14 -24.25
CA PHE A 67 -30.17 -32.37 -24.37
C PHE A 67 -30.83 -33.52 -25.14
N LYS A 68 -32.11 -33.41 -25.53
CA LYS A 68 -32.84 -34.47 -26.26
C LYS A 68 -32.22 -34.73 -27.64
N LYS A 69 -31.71 -35.96 -27.82
CA LYS A 69 -31.30 -36.46 -29.15
C LYS A 69 -32.54 -36.72 -30.02
N GLY A 70 -32.55 -36.22 -31.26
CA GLY A 70 -33.59 -36.51 -32.26
C GLY A 70 -34.88 -35.67 -32.17
N GLY A 71 -34.90 -34.56 -31.42
CA GLY A 71 -36.04 -33.63 -31.40
C GLY A 71 -36.18 -32.79 -32.69
N ALA A 72 -37.37 -32.23 -32.92
CA ALA A 72 -37.59 -31.29 -34.03
C ALA A 72 -36.61 -30.11 -33.96
N LYS A 73 -35.93 -29.79 -35.07
CA LYS A 73 -34.87 -28.75 -35.14
C LYS A 73 -35.32 -27.39 -34.57
N ALA A 74 -36.58 -27.01 -34.79
CA ALA A 74 -37.14 -25.76 -34.27
C ALA A 74 -37.22 -25.70 -32.73
N ASN A 75 -37.55 -26.83 -32.09
CA ASN A 75 -37.64 -26.90 -30.62
C ASN A 75 -36.25 -26.86 -29.98
N LYS A 76 -35.25 -27.46 -30.63
CA LYS A 76 -33.85 -27.41 -30.18
C LYS A 76 -33.29 -25.98 -30.26
N ALA A 77 -33.44 -25.31 -31.39
CA ALA A 77 -32.99 -23.92 -31.54
C ALA A 77 -33.68 -22.96 -30.54
N ARG A 78 -34.97 -23.19 -30.25
CA ARG A 78 -35.70 -22.43 -29.23
C ARG A 78 -35.13 -22.66 -27.82
N ALA A 79 -34.78 -23.89 -27.48
CA ALA A 79 -34.16 -24.23 -26.20
C ALA A 79 -32.75 -23.62 -26.07
N GLU A 80 -31.96 -23.63 -27.14
CA GLU A 80 -30.63 -23.01 -27.17
C GLU A 80 -30.72 -21.49 -26.96
N ASN A 81 -31.64 -20.81 -27.63
CA ASN A 81 -31.89 -19.38 -27.41
C ASN A 81 -32.36 -19.07 -25.98
N ALA A 82 -33.26 -19.91 -25.43
CA ALA A 82 -33.76 -19.74 -24.07
C ALA A 82 -32.66 -19.95 -23.01
N TYR A 83 -31.71 -20.86 -23.29
CA TYR A 83 -30.55 -21.07 -22.43
C TYR A 83 -29.64 -19.85 -22.39
N TYR A 84 -29.28 -19.29 -23.56
CA TYR A 84 -28.48 -18.08 -23.63
C TYR A 84 -29.13 -16.92 -22.86
N TYR A 85 -30.44 -16.75 -23.02
CA TYR A 85 -31.20 -15.69 -22.34
C TYR A 85 -31.17 -15.84 -20.80
N LEU A 86 -31.18 -17.08 -20.30
CA LEU A 86 -31.03 -17.35 -18.86
C LEU A 86 -29.62 -17.05 -18.38
N TRP A 87 -28.60 -17.45 -19.14
CA TRP A 87 -27.20 -17.15 -18.80
C TRP A 87 -26.92 -15.64 -18.80
N ARG A 88 -27.41 -14.91 -19.81
CA ARG A 88 -27.34 -13.45 -19.88
C ARG A 88 -28.03 -12.80 -18.69
N GLY A 89 -29.27 -13.22 -18.40
CA GLY A 89 -30.02 -12.69 -17.26
C GLY A 89 -29.37 -12.99 -15.90
N TRP A 90 -28.63 -14.11 -15.80
CA TRP A 90 -27.82 -14.39 -14.62
C TRP A 90 -26.65 -13.42 -14.50
N ALA A 91 -25.92 -13.17 -15.60
CA ALA A 91 -24.80 -12.25 -15.64
C ALA A 91 -25.22 -10.83 -15.24
N GLU A 92 -26.28 -10.30 -15.85
CA GLU A 92 -26.81 -8.96 -15.55
C GLU A 92 -27.22 -8.79 -14.08
N GLN A 93 -27.67 -9.86 -13.42
CA GLN A 93 -28.08 -9.82 -12.01
C GLN A 93 -26.90 -9.90 -11.04
N HIS A 94 -25.90 -10.74 -11.32
CA HIS A 94 -24.79 -11.01 -10.38
C HIS A 94 -23.55 -10.15 -10.65
N LEU A 95 -23.53 -9.43 -11.77
CA LEU A 95 -22.46 -8.52 -12.17
C LEU A 95 -22.99 -7.10 -12.37
N GLU A 96 -23.99 -6.69 -11.57
CA GLU A 96 -24.68 -5.40 -11.72
C GLU A 96 -23.75 -4.18 -11.58
N HIS A 97 -22.63 -4.34 -10.87
CA HIS A 97 -21.63 -3.28 -10.67
C HIS A 97 -20.55 -3.25 -11.76
N VAL A 98 -20.57 -4.17 -12.72
CA VAL A 98 -19.59 -4.19 -13.81
C VAL A 98 -19.97 -3.14 -14.86
N GLU A 99 -19.11 -2.13 -15.02
CA GLU A 99 -19.28 -1.10 -16.04
C GLU A 99 -19.23 -1.68 -17.45
N GLY A 100 -20.17 -1.27 -18.31
CA GLY A 100 -20.18 -1.68 -19.72
C GLY A 100 -20.63 -3.12 -19.98
N LEU A 101 -21.08 -3.87 -18.96
CA LEU A 101 -21.50 -5.27 -19.10
C LEU A 101 -22.52 -5.49 -20.22
N ALA A 102 -23.55 -4.64 -20.31
CA ALA A 102 -24.58 -4.74 -21.35
C ALA A 102 -24.00 -4.60 -22.76
N ALA A 103 -23.08 -3.65 -22.97
CA ALA A 103 -22.44 -3.43 -24.26
C ALA A 103 -21.55 -4.61 -24.68
N LEU A 104 -20.83 -5.22 -23.72
CA LEU A 104 -20.00 -6.41 -23.96
C LEU A 104 -20.88 -7.62 -24.34
N LEU A 105 -22.01 -7.82 -23.67
CA LEU A 105 -22.96 -8.88 -24.01
C LEU A 105 -23.61 -8.65 -25.38
N ASP A 106 -23.99 -7.41 -25.69
CA ASP A 106 -24.54 -7.02 -27.00
C ASP A 106 -23.51 -7.18 -28.14
N GLY A 107 -22.22 -6.98 -27.85
CA GLY A 107 -21.11 -7.26 -28.78
C GLY A 107 -21.06 -8.73 -29.19
N ILE A 108 -21.21 -9.65 -28.22
CA ILE A 108 -21.26 -11.10 -28.48
C ILE A 108 -22.49 -11.48 -29.33
N GLU A 109 -23.66 -10.90 -29.04
CA GLU A 109 -24.87 -11.13 -29.83
C GLU A 109 -24.72 -10.61 -31.27
N SER A 110 -24.08 -9.45 -31.43
CA SER A 110 -23.83 -8.84 -32.74
C SER A 110 -22.85 -9.65 -33.57
N ALA A 111 -21.78 -10.16 -32.96
CA ALA A 111 -20.78 -11.02 -33.61
C ALA A 111 -21.34 -12.39 -34.06
N THR A 112 -22.44 -12.84 -33.45
CA THR A 112 -23.10 -14.12 -33.77
C THR A 112 -24.32 -13.98 -34.68
N ALA A 113 -24.68 -12.75 -35.07
CA ALA A 113 -25.78 -12.49 -35.99
C ALA A 113 -25.43 -12.95 -37.42
N LYS A 114 -26.38 -13.60 -38.10
CA LYS A 114 -26.20 -14.26 -39.42
C LYS A 114 -25.91 -13.32 -40.60
N GLU A 115 -25.72 -12.02 -40.39
CA GLU A 115 -25.61 -11.02 -41.47
C GLU A 115 -24.20 -10.89 -42.08
N HIS A 116 -23.16 -11.48 -41.47
CA HIS A 116 -21.78 -11.45 -42.01
C HIS A 116 -21.12 -12.85 -42.05
N PRO A 117 -21.37 -13.67 -43.10
CA PRO A 117 -20.91 -15.06 -43.16
C PRO A 117 -19.40 -15.28 -43.37
N GLN A 118 -18.62 -14.24 -43.71
CA GLN A 118 -17.23 -14.37 -44.15
C GLN A 118 -16.16 -13.95 -43.13
N VAL A 119 -16.53 -13.39 -41.97
CA VAL A 119 -15.59 -12.99 -40.89
C VAL A 119 -15.73 -13.88 -39.64
N ALA A 120 -16.48 -14.97 -39.76
CA ALA A 120 -17.27 -15.53 -38.65
C ALA A 120 -16.58 -16.56 -37.73
N MET A 121 -15.30 -16.91 -37.89
CA MET A 121 -14.67 -17.93 -37.04
C MET A 121 -13.97 -17.37 -35.79
N ASP A 122 -13.31 -16.20 -35.88
CA ASP A 122 -12.50 -15.68 -34.76
C ASP A 122 -13.20 -14.54 -33.99
N GLN A 123 -14.14 -13.83 -34.63
CA GLN A 123 -14.74 -12.63 -34.06
C GLN A 123 -15.64 -12.87 -32.83
N PRO A 124 -16.46 -13.95 -32.76
CA PRO A 124 -17.22 -14.25 -31.54
C PRO A 124 -16.30 -14.57 -30.35
N GLN A 125 -15.17 -15.22 -30.62
CA GLN A 125 -14.19 -15.58 -29.59
C GLN A 125 -13.49 -14.35 -29.02
N ALA A 126 -13.14 -13.38 -29.87
CA ALA A 126 -12.55 -12.12 -29.44
C ALA A 126 -13.48 -11.31 -28.51
N GLU A 127 -14.78 -11.25 -28.81
CA GLU A 127 -15.78 -10.57 -27.95
C GLU A 127 -16.00 -11.31 -26.63
N ILE A 128 -15.99 -12.64 -26.63
CA ILE A 128 -16.07 -13.45 -25.41
C ILE A 128 -14.83 -13.20 -24.54
N GLU A 129 -13.64 -13.20 -25.12
CA GLU A 129 -12.40 -12.87 -24.40
C GLU A 129 -12.38 -11.43 -23.90
N ALA A 130 -12.94 -10.48 -24.65
CA ALA A 130 -13.10 -9.10 -24.21
C ALA A 130 -13.99 -8.99 -22.97
N LEU A 131 -15.11 -9.74 -22.93
CA LEU A 131 -15.96 -9.82 -21.73
C LEU A 131 -15.17 -10.33 -20.52
N PHE A 132 -14.48 -11.47 -20.63
CA PHE A 132 -13.76 -12.06 -19.49
C PHE A 132 -12.51 -11.26 -19.09
N ARG A 133 -11.86 -10.55 -20.03
CA ARG A 133 -10.78 -9.62 -19.73
C ARG A 133 -11.30 -8.41 -18.94
N SER A 134 -12.42 -7.85 -19.35
CA SER A 134 -13.08 -6.76 -18.61
C SER A 134 -13.49 -7.22 -17.21
N LEU A 135 -14.09 -8.40 -17.06
CA LEU A 135 -14.43 -8.95 -15.75
C LEU A 135 -13.19 -9.15 -14.85
N HIS A 136 -12.10 -9.65 -15.43
CA HIS A 136 -10.84 -9.80 -14.71
C HIS A 136 -10.30 -8.44 -14.21
N GLU A 137 -10.23 -7.43 -15.08
CA GLU A 137 -9.80 -6.07 -14.72
C GLU A 137 -10.71 -5.44 -13.64
N GLN A 138 -12.02 -5.59 -13.81
CA GLN A 138 -13.04 -5.06 -12.88
C GLN A 138 -13.02 -5.77 -11.52
N SER A 139 -12.48 -6.99 -11.44
CA SER A 139 -12.28 -7.67 -10.15
C SER A 139 -11.23 -6.97 -9.27
N PHE A 140 -10.21 -6.35 -9.88
CA PHE A 140 -9.22 -5.54 -9.15
C PHE A 140 -9.78 -4.20 -8.70
N LEU A 141 -10.85 -3.73 -9.35
CA LEU A 141 -11.65 -2.58 -8.93
C LEU A 141 -12.75 -2.95 -7.91
N ASN A 142 -12.72 -4.18 -7.38
CA ASN A 142 -13.67 -4.71 -6.41
C ASN A 142 -15.12 -4.69 -6.89
N ARG A 143 -15.38 -4.82 -8.20
CA ARG A 143 -16.74 -4.80 -8.77
C ARG A 143 -17.34 -6.19 -8.98
N CYS A 144 -16.50 -7.20 -9.06
CA CYS A 144 -16.86 -8.62 -9.13
C CYS A 144 -15.71 -9.48 -8.54
N ASP A 145 -15.95 -10.77 -8.37
CA ASP A 145 -15.01 -11.72 -7.76
C ASP A 145 -14.74 -12.95 -8.65
N ALA A 146 -13.61 -13.61 -8.38
CA ALA A 146 -13.15 -14.77 -9.14
C ALA A 146 -14.16 -15.93 -9.14
N GLU A 147 -14.85 -16.16 -8.02
CA GLU A 147 -15.85 -17.23 -7.87
C GLU A 147 -17.07 -16.97 -8.75
N THR A 148 -17.55 -15.72 -8.81
CA THR A 148 -18.63 -15.27 -9.68
C THR A 148 -18.23 -15.37 -11.15
N ILE A 149 -17.02 -14.97 -11.52
CA ILE A 149 -16.50 -15.08 -12.90
C ILE A 149 -16.35 -16.55 -13.31
N ALA A 150 -15.79 -17.40 -12.44
CA ALA A 150 -15.64 -18.82 -12.69
C ALA A 150 -17.00 -19.51 -12.85
N ARG A 151 -18.00 -19.12 -12.05
CA ARG A 151 -19.37 -19.61 -12.17
C ARG A 151 -19.99 -19.20 -13.51
N LEU A 152 -19.82 -17.93 -13.92
CA LEU A 152 -20.28 -17.46 -15.24
C LEU A 152 -19.67 -18.29 -16.38
N LEU A 153 -18.37 -18.56 -16.31
CA LEU A 153 -17.64 -19.34 -17.32
C LEU A 153 -18.09 -20.81 -17.36
N GLN A 154 -18.24 -21.44 -16.19
CA GLN A 154 -18.67 -22.83 -16.05
C GLN A 154 -20.01 -23.09 -16.74
N PHE A 155 -20.97 -22.18 -16.54
CA PHE A 155 -22.32 -22.25 -17.12
C PHE A 155 -22.45 -21.49 -18.46
N SER A 156 -21.36 -21.02 -19.04
CA SER A 156 -21.42 -20.31 -20.32
C SER A 156 -21.92 -21.23 -21.45
N PRO A 157 -22.51 -20.67 -22.52
CA PRO A 157 -22.81 -21.41 -23.74
C PRO A 157 -21.57 -21.59 -24.64
N PHE A 158 -20.40 -21.12 -24.22
CA PHE A 158 -19.21 -21.03 -25.07
C PHE A 158 -18.20 -22.14 -24.80
N GLU A 159 -17.27 -22.31 -25.74
CA GLU A 159 -16.08 -23.12 -25.51
C GLU A 159 -15.20 -22.46 -24.45
N ILE A 160 -14.61 -23.26 -23.55
CA ILE A 160 -13.70 -22.76 -22.53
C ILE A 160 -12.29 -22.94 -23.07
N THR A 161 -11.64 -21.84 -23.42
CA THR A 161 -10.22 -21.83 -23.81
C THR A 161 -9.33 -21.65 -22.59
N ASP A 162 -8.05 -22.01 -22.71
CA ASP A 162 -7.05 -21.81 -21.66
C ASP A 162 -6.96 -20.34 -21.23
N THR A 163 -7.10 -19.41 -22.18
CA THR A 163 -7.15 -17.97 -21.93
C THR A 163 -8.30 -17.59 -20.99
N LEU A 164 -9.50 -18.14 -21.22
CA LEU A 164 -10.67 -17.85 -20.37
C LEU A 164 -10.51 -18.44 -18.97
N GLN A 165 -9.92 -19.63 -18.85
CA GLN A 165 -9.61 -20.22 -17.54
C GLN A 165 -8.56 -19.41 -16.78
N LEU A 166 -7.53 -18.92 -17.48
CA LEU A 166 -6.50 -18.06 -16.90
C LEU A 166 -7.09 -16.74 -16.41
N LEU A 167 -7.95 -16.10 -17.19
CA LEU A 167 -8.61 -14.84 -16.81
C LEU A 167 -9.53 -15.03 -15.59
N ALA A 168 -10.30 -16.12 -15.55
CA ALA A 168 -11.19 -16.43 -14.43
C ALA A 168 -10.40 -16.80 -13.15
N SER A 169 -9.32 -17.58 -13.27
CA SER A 169 -8.50 -18.00 -12.12
C SER A 169 -7.53 -16.93 -11.63
N GLY A 170 -7.11 -16.00 -12.49
CA GLY A 170 -6.28 -14.85 -12.12
C GLY A 170 -7.08 -13.68 -11.55
N ALA A 171 -8.41 -13.71 -11.59
CA ALA A 171 -9.25 -12.68 -11.01
C ALA A 171 -9.13 -12.66 -9.47
N LYS A 172 -9.50 -11.53 -8.87
CA LYS A 172 -9.39 -11.33 -7.42
C LYS A 172 -10.41 -12.19 -6.64
N PRO A 173 -10.00 -12.96 -5.61
CA PRO A 173 -10.90 -13.83 -4.87
C PRO A 173 -11.88 -13.02 -4.01
N LEU A 174 -13.07 -13.57 -3.76
CA LEU A 174 -14.15 -12.93 -2.99
C LEU A 174 -13.67 -12.36 -1.66
N VAL A 175 -12.90 -13.14 -0.90
CA VAL A 175 -12.37 -12.73 0.42
C VAL A 175 -11.52 -11.45 0.32
N ALA A 176 -10.73 -11.30 -0.76
CA ALA A 176 -9.91 -10.12 -0.97
C ALA A 176 -10.74 -8.92 -1.48
N VAL A 177 -11.79 -9.17 -2.27
CA VAL A 177 -12.73 -8.13 -2.71
C VAL A 177 -13.52 -7.57 -1.54
N GLU A 178 -14.02 -8.44 -0.65
CA GLU A 178 -14.75 -8.05 0.57
C GLU A 178 -13.87 -7.23 1.50
N LYS A 179 -12.65 -7.71 1.78
CA LYS A 179 -11.67 -6.99 2.60
C LYS A 179 -11.39 -5.59 2.05
N ASP A 180 -11.15 -5.45 0.75
CA ASP A 180 -10.82 -4.14 0.17
C ASP A 180 -12.02 -3.20 0.11
N ARG A 181 -13.25 -3.73 -0.01
CA ARG A 181 -14.48 -2.94 0.15
C ARG A 181 -14.66 -2.45 1.58
N GLU A 182 -14.34 -3.27 2.58
CA GLU A 182 -14.36 -2.84 3.97
C GLU A 182 -13.32 -1.74 4.22
N LEU A 183 -12.11 -1.90 3.69
CA LEU A 183 -11.04 -0.92 3.80
C LEU A 183 -11.37 0.39 3.08
N SER A 184 -12.04 0.38 1.94
CA SER A 184 -12.38 1.59 1.19
C SER A 184 -13.46 2.45 1.86
N VAL A 185 -14.25 1.88 2.77
CA VAL A 185 -15.26 2.61 3.55
C VAL A 185 -14.67 3.24 4.82
N LEU A 186 -13.50 2.78 5.28
CA LEU A 186 -12.85 3.30 6.49
C LEU A 186 -12.53 4.80 6.43
N PRO A 187 -11.98 5.37 5.33
CA PRO A 187 -11.70 6.81 5.27
C PRO A 187 -12.94 7.67 5.53
N ASN A 188 -14.08 7.32 4.91
CA ASN A 188 -15.33 8.05 5.11
C ASN A 188 -15.82 7.93 6.55
N ARG A 189 -15.71 6.74 7.16
CA ARG A 189 -16.06 6.54 8.57
C ARG A 189 -15.16 7.35 9.51
N ILE A 190 -13.86 7.43 9.20
CA ILE A 190 -12.91 8.23 9.98
C ILE A 190 -13.26 9.72 9.85
N GLN A 191 -13.53 10.21 8.64
CA GLN A 191 -13.95 11.58 8.41
C GLN A 191 -15.25 11.92 9.16
N ASP A 192 -16.27 11.07 9.09
CA ASP A 192 -17.52 11.23 9.85
C ASP A 192 -17.25 11.30 11.37
N HIS A 193 -16.28 10.52 11.86
CA HIS A 193 -15.88 10.55 13.27
C HIS A 193 -15.10 11.82 13.63
N GLU A 194 -14.23 12.31 12.76
CA GLU A 194 -13.49 13.56 12.93
C GLU A 194 -14.41 14.78 12.95
N GLU A 195 -15.36 14.88 12.01
CA GLU A 195 -16.35 15.95 11.96
C GLU A 195 -17.21 15.96 13.24
N ARG A 196 -17.59 14.79 13.75
CA ARG A 196 -18.31 14.67 15.02
C ARG A 196 -17.46 15.09 16.22
N LEU A 197 -16.17 14.76 16.24
CA LEU A 197 -15.26 15.18 17.30
C LEU A 197 -15.05 16.70 17.30
N GLN A 198 -14.93 17.32 16.12
CA GLN A 198 -14.84 18.78 15.99
C GLN A 198 -16.11 19.48 16.48
N SER A 199 -17.29 18.94 16.14
CA SER A 199 -18.57 19.46 16.65
C SER A 199 -18.62 19.41 18.18
N LEU A 200 -18.23 18.28 18.78
CA LEU A 200 -18.22 18.13 20.24
C LEU A 200 -17.23 19.08 20.91
N GLN A 201 -16.07 19.33 20.29
CA GLN A 201 -15.10 20.29 20.79
C GLN A 201 -15.66 21.73 20.76
N GLY A 202 -16.40 22.08 19.70
CA GLY A 202 -17.11 23.37 19.61
C GLY A 202 -18.15 23.54 20.73
N ASP A 203 -18.96 22.51 20.98
CA ASP A 203 -19.97 22.54 22.06
C ASP A 203 -19.31 22.72 23.44
N ILE A 204 -18.18 22.04 23.70
CA ILE A 204 -17.43 22.18 24.96
C ILE A 204 -16.87 23.59 25.13
N GLN A 205 -16.34 24.19 24.06
CA GLN A 205 -15.82 25.56 24.11
C GLN A 205 -16.94 26.59 24.36
N ALA A 206 -18.10 26.41 23.73
CA ALA A 206 -19.26 27.27 23.95
C ALA A 206 -19.73 27.20 25.42
N LEU A 207 -19.88 25.99 25.96
CA LEU A 207 -20.24 25.78 27.37
C LEU A 207 -19.20 26.38 28.32
N SER A 208 -17.90 26.22 28.03
CA SER A 208 -16.85 26.84 28.83
C SER A 208 -16.92 28.36 28.83
N GLY A 209 -17.26 28.97 27.69
CA GLY A 209 -17.45 30.42 27.57
C GLY A 209 -18.65 30.92 28.37
N GLU A 210 -19.77 30.20 28.34
CA GLU A 210 -20.95 30.53 29.13
C GLU A 210 -20.69 30.43 30.65
N ILE A 211 -19.97 29.39 31.09
CA ILE A 211 -19.57 29.24 32.50
C ILE A 211 -18.69 30.42 32.95
N ALA A 212 -17.72 30.84 32.13
CA ALA A 212 -16.84 31.97 32.45
C ALA A 212 -17.64 33.27 32.61
N ARG A 213 -18.58 33.53 31.71
CA ARG A 213 -19.45 34.71 31.75
C ARG A 213 -20.37 34.71 32.98
N LEU A 214 -20.92 33.55 33.35
CA LEU A 214 -21.74 33.42 34.56
C LEU A 214 -20.90 33.68 35.81
N ALA A 215 -19.67 33.17 35.87
CA ALA A 215 -18.75 33.42 36.97
C ALA A 215 -18.43 34.93 37.13
N GLU A 216 -18.23 35.64 36.02
CA GLU A 216 -18.02 37.09 36.02
C GLU A 216 -19.26 37.85 36.51
N THR A 217 -20.45 37.46 36.05
CA THR A 217 -21.72 38.06 36.49
C THR A 217 -21.93 37.90 38.00
N ILE A 218 -21.62 36.71 38.54
CA ILE A 218 -21.68 36.43 39.98
C ILE A 218 -20.65 37.28 40.74
N ALA A 219 -19.43 37.41 40.22
CA ALA A 219 -18.39 38.23 40.84
C ALA A 219 -18.81 39.71 40.92
N ASP A 220 -19.38 40.25 39.85
CA ASP A 220 -19.89 41.64 39.80
C ASP A 220 -21.05 41.87 40.77
N LEU A 221 -21.96 40.91 40.90
CA LEU A 221 -23.06 40.97 41.87
C LEU A 221 -22.57 40.95 43.33
N VAL A 222 -21.54 40.14 43.63
CA VAL A 222 -20.92 40.07 44.95
C VAL A 222 -20.10 41.32 45.27
N ALA A 223 -19.49 41.95 44.25
CA ALA A 223 -18.65 43.14 44.41
C ALA A 223 -19.44 44.46 44.57
N ARG A 224 -20.76 44.48 44.32
CA ARG A 224 -21.58 45.68 44.49
C ARG A 224 -21.70 46.07 45.98
N PRO A 225 -21.28 47.28 46.38
CA PRO A 225 -21.42 47.73 47.77
C PRO A 225 -22.89 47.95 48.12
N VAL A 226 -23.34 47.40 49.24
CA VAL A 226 -24.68 47.63 49.80
C VAL A 226 -24.80 49.11 50.18
N PRO A 227 -25.69 49.89 49.54
CA PRO A 227 -25.87 51.29 49.91
C PRO A 227 -26.53 51.37 51.29
N VAL A 228 -25.86 52.05 52.22
CA VAL A 228 -26.41 52.42 53.53
C VAL A 228 -27.21 53.72 53.35
N VAL A 229 -28.55 53.66 53.21
CA VAL A 229 -29.41 54.85 53.48
C VAL A 229 -30.86 54.45 53.86
N GLU A 230 -31.34 55.03 54.97
CA GLU A 230 -32.72 55.28 55.49
C GLU A 230 -33.88 54.28 55.27
N GLU A 231 -34.61 54.02 56.37
CA GLU A 231 -35.50 52.86 56.64
C GLU A 231 -36.67 52.61 55.66
N ASP A 232 -37.23 53.61 54.98
CA ASP A 232 -38.42 53.40 54.11
C ASP A 232 -38.10 53.22 52.61
N ALA A 233 -36.95 53.73 52.13
CA ALA A 233 -36.46 53.44 50.78
C ALA A 233 -35.76 52.08 50.71
N SER A 234 -35.25 51.62 51.85
CA SER A 234 -34.61 50.31 52.05
C SER A 234 -35.54 49.17 51.65
N ALA A 235 -36.81 49.15 52.09
CA ALA A 235 -37.69 48.00 51.87
C ALA A 235 -37.90 47.67 50.38
N ARG A 236 -38.17 48.65 49.51
CA ARG A 236 -38.38 48.39 48.07
C ARG A 236 -37.09 48.03 47.33
N ALA A 237 -35.96 48.64 47.70
CA ALA A 237 -34.67 48.31 47.12
C ALA A 237 -34.24 46.89 47.53
N LEU A 238 -34.47 46.51 48.79
CA LEU A 238 -34.21 45.17 49.31
C LEU A 238 -35.16 44.14 48.68
N GLU A 239 -36.42 44.49 48.47
CA GLU A 239 -37.40 43.63 47.78
C GLU A 239 -37.05 43.44 46.29
N SER A 240 -36.54 44.48 45.62
CA SER A 240 -36.00 44.39 44.26
C SER A 240 -34.78 43.46 44.20
N VAL A 241 -33.80 43.65 45.09
CA VAL A 241 -32.60 42.81 45.15
C VAL A 241 -32.95 41.37 45.53
N LEU A 242 -33.90 41.15 46.44
CA LEU A 242 -34.40 39.81 46.78
C LEU A 242 -35.11 39.16 45.58
N SER A 243 -35.85 39.92 44.78
CA SER A 243 -36.49 39.41 43.56
C SER A 243 -35.47 39.05 42.48
N GLU A 244 -34.42 39.86 42.32
CA GLU A 244 -33.30 39.60 41.40
C GLU A 244 -32.50 38.38 41.86
N LEU A 245 -32.21 38.26 43.16
CA LEU A 245 -31.54 37.07 43.74
C LEU A 245 -32.41 35.82 43.63
N ALA A 246 -33.73 35.94 43.78
CA ALA A 246 -34.65 34.81 43.58
C ALA A 246 -34.70 34.38 42.10
N ALA A 247 -34.67 35.34 41.16
CA ALA A 247 -34.60 35.06 39.74
C ALA A 247 -33.26 34.39 39.36
N LEU A 248 -32.13 34.93 39.83
CA LEU A 248 -30.80 34.35 39.65
C LEU A 248 -30.68 32.95 40.26
N ARG A 249 -31.24 32.73 41.45
CA ARG A 249 -31.27 31.40 42.07
C ARG A 249 -32.06 30.41 41.22
N LYS A 250 -33.20 30.84 40.66
CA LYS A 250 -34.01 30.01 39.78
C LYS A 250 -33.28 29.70 38.46
N GLU A 251 -32.58 30.68 37.90
CA GLU A 251 -31.71 30.50 36.72
C GLU A 251 -30.59 29.50 37.00
N LEU A 252 -29.92 29.63 38.16
CA LEU A 252 -28.84 28.75 38.60
C LEU A 252 -29.35 27.32 38.86
N ASP A 253 -30.55 27.15 39.44
CA ASP A 253 -31.17 25.83 39.62
C ASP A 253 -31.51 25.17 38.27
N VAL A 254 -32.03 25.95 37.30
CA VAL A 254 -32.31 25.46 35.95
C VAL A 254 -31.01 25.06 35.23
N GLN A 255 -29.95 25.86 35.35
CA GLN A 255 -28.65 25.55 34.77
C GLN A 255 -27.94 24.40 35.48
N GLY A 256 -28.05 24.27 36.79
CA GLY A 256 -27.56 23.11 37.55
C GLY A 256 -28.27 21.81 37.14
N GLN A 257 -29.57 21.88 36.85
CA GLN A 257 -30.32 20.76 36.26
C GLN A 257 -29.89 20.45 34.83
N ALA A 258 -29.54 21.46 34.02
CA ALA A 258 -28.99 21.25 32.68
C ALA A 258 -27.61 20.59 32.73
N ALA A 259 -26.71 21.08 33.58
CA ALA A 259 -25.36 20.54 33.77
C ALA A 259 -25.39 19.08 34.26
N THR A 260 -26.27 18.75 35.20
CA THR A 260 -26.44 17.36 35.67
C THR A 260 -27.01 16.45 34.58
N ARG A 261 -27.93 16.93 33.74
CA ARG A 261 -28.41 16.16 32.57
C ARG A 261 -27.31 15.93 31.53
N VAL A 262 -26.48 16.94 31.25
CA VAL A 262 -25.33 16.80 30.34
C VAL A 262 -24.32 15.81 30.92
N SER A 263 -23.99 15.92 32.21
CA SER A 263 -23.09 14.97 32.89
C SER A 263 -23.62 13.54 32.87
N ALA A 264 -24.93 13.34 33.09
CA ALA A 264 -25.53 12.01 33.02
C ALA A 264 -25.52 11.46 31.58
N ALA A 265 -25.74 12.32 30.59
CA ALA A 265 -25.69 11.94 29.17
C ALA A 265 -24.27 11.61 28.71
N THR A 266 -23.25 12.35 29.17
CA THR A 266 -21.85 12.04 28.87
C THR A 266 -21.40 10.76 29.56
N GLU A 267 -21.79 10.51 30.81
CA GLU A 267 -21.48 9.27 31.51
C GLU A 267 -22.14 8.05 30.86
N ALA A 268 -23.41 8.18 30.43
CA ALA A 268 -24.09 7.12 29.69
C ALA A 268 -23.39 6.82 28.36
N ARG A 269 -22.92 7.85 27.64
CA ARG A 269 -22.17 7.70 26.38
C ARG A 269 -20.80 7.09 26.59
N LEU A 270 -20.10 7.45 27.67
CA LEU A 270 -18.82 6.84 28.03
C LEU A 270 -18.98 5.35 28.26
N LYS A 271 -20.03 4.94 29.00
CA LYS A 271 -20.36 3.52 29.19
C LYS A 271 -20.62 2.82 27.87
N THR A 272 -21.30 3.44 26.91
CA THR A 272 -21.49 2.85 25.57
C THR A 272 -20.16 2.64 24.83
N VAL A 273 -19.23 3.59 24.92
CA VAL A 273 -17.90 3.46 24.33
C VAL A 273 -17.10 2.35 25.02
N GLU A 274 -17.12 2.28 26.35
CA GLU A 274 -16.47 1.21 27.12
C GLU A 274 -16.98 -0.18 26.71
N HIS A 275 -18.29 -0.35 26.52
CA HIS A 275 -18.86 -1.60 26.02
C HIS A 275 -18.39 -1.90 24.59
N GLY A 276 -18.35 -0.89 23.71
CA GLY A 276 -17.86 -1.07 22.33
C GLY A 276 -16.38 -1.46 22.27
N VAL A 277 -15.54 -0.94 23.18
CA VAL A 277 -14.13 -1.34 23.29
C VAL A 277 -14.03 -2.79 23.77
N ALA A 278 -14.80 -3.17 24.79
CA ALA A 278 -14.84 -4.56 25.27
C ALA A 278 -15.31 -5.55 24.19
N ASP A 279 -16.30 -5.18 23.38
CA ASP A 279 -16.78 -5.99 22.25
C ASP A 279 -15.69 -6.15 21.17
N LEU A 280 -14.94 -5.08 20.88
CA LEU A 280 -13.81 -5.13 19.94
C LEU A 280 -12.66 -5.99 20.45
N GLU A 281 -12.33 -5.92 21.74
CA GLU A 281 -11.33 -6.78 22.36
C GLU A 281 -11.76 -8.26 22.31
N ALA A 282 -13.03 -8.55 22.56
CA ALA A 282 -13.58 -9.90 22.45
C ALA A 282 -13.53 -10.43 21.00
N LEU A 283 -13.88 -9.60 20.02
CA LEU A 283 -13.77 -9.94 18.60
C LEU A 283 -12.30 -10.18 18.20
N TRP A 284 -11.38 -9.35 18.67
CA TRP A 284 -9.95 -9.51 18.42
C TRP A 284 -9.45 -10.85 18.97
N SER A 285 -9.79 -11.16 20.22
CA SER A 285 -9.45 -12.44 20.85
C SER A 285 -10.01 -13.64 20.08
N ASP A 286 -11.26 -13.60 19.60
CA ASP A 286 -11.84 -14.67 18.78
C ASP A 286 -11.13 -14.81 17.42
N THR A 287 -10.71 -13.70 16.80
CA THR A 287 -9.91 -13.76 15.58
C THR A 287 -8.51 -14.33 15.80
N GLU A 288 -7.86 -14.00 16.91
CA GLU A 288 -6.56 -14.56 17.30
C GLU A 288 -6.68 -16.08 17.56
N ASP A 289 -7.73 -16.52 18.24
CA ASP A 289 -8.00 -17.94 18.46
C ASP A 289 -8.27 -18.70 17.15
N ARG A 290 -9.06 -18.12 16.23
CA ARG A 290 -9.34 -18.73 14.93
C ARG A 290 -8.10 -18.82 14.05
N THR A 291 -7.28 -17.77 14.03
CA THR A 291 -6.03 -17.76 13.27
C THR A 291 -5.01 -18.74 13.87
N GLY A 292 -4.91 -18.83 15.20
CA GLY A 292 -4.12 -19.85 15.89
C GLY A 292 -4.57 -21.28 15.55
N LYS A 293 -5.88 -21.55 15.54
CA LYS A 293 -6.43 -22.85 15.12
C LYS A 293 -6.09 -23.17 13.67
N HIS A 294 -6.30 -22.25 12.72
CA HIS A 294 -5.94 -22.47 11.32
C HIS A 294 -4.43 -22.66 11.12
N ALA A 295 -3.58 -21.91 11.84
CA ALA A 295 -2.13 -22.10 11.79
C ALA A 295 -1.74 -23.51 12.29
N SER A 296 -2.35 -23.97 13.39
CA SER A 296 -2.12 -25.33 13.90
C SER A 296 -2.60 -26.42 12.93
N GLU A 297 -3.73 -26.22 12.27
CA GLU A 297 -4.29 -27.16 11.30
C GLU A 297 -3.43 -27.24 10.03
N LEU A 298 -2.97 -26.11 9.51
CA LEU A 298 -2.01 -26.05 8.40
C LEU A 298 -0.68 -26.72 8.77
N GLN A 299 -0.19 -26.50 9.98
CA GLN A 299 1.04 -27.13 10.45
C GLN A 299 0.88 -28.65 10.57
N GLN A 300 -0.29 -29.13 10.98
CA GLN A 300 -0.60 -30.55 11.03
C GLN A 300 -0.73 -31.16 9.61
N GLN A 301 -1.37 -30.46 8.68
CA GLN A 301 -1.44 -30.87 7.27
C GLN A 301 -0.05 -30.95 6.63
N LEU A 302 0.82 -29.97 6.89
CA LEU A 302 2.22 -30.00 6.43
C LEU A 302 2.99 -31.19 7.02
N THR A 303 2.74 -31.51 8.29
CA THR A 303 3.36 -32.67 8.94
C THR A 303 2.87 -33.99 8.34
N ASP A 304 1.58 -34.12 8.02
CA ASP A 304 1.02 -35.31 7.35
C ASP A 304 1.58 -35.46 5.93
N ILE A 305 1.70 -34.37 5.17
CA ILE A 305 2.32 -34.36 3.84
C ILE A 305 3.80 -34.80 3.94
N ALA A 306 4.55 -34.26 4.91
CA ALA A 306 5.94 -34.65 5.12
C ALA A 306 6.08 -36.14 5.45
N GLN A 307 5.18 -36.69 6.27
CA GLN A 307 5.14 -38.13 6.58
C GLN A 307 4.81 -38.98 5.35
N ARG A 308 3.84 -38.56 4.52
CA ARG A 308 3.51 -39.27 3.27
C ARG A 308 4.68 -39.28 2.28
N ILE A 309 5.41 -38.17 2.18
CA ILE A 309 6.62 -38.08 1.35
C ILE A 309 7.70 -39.04 1.88
N ALA A 310 7.90 -39.10 3.20
CA ALA A 310 8.86 -40.04 3.81
C ALA A 310 8.49 -41.51 3.56
N GLN A 311 7.19 -41.85 3.62
CA GLN A 311 6.70 -43.20 3.32
C GLN A 311 6.89 -43.58 1.84
N LEU A 312 6.69 -42.63 0.92
CA LEU A 312 6.95 -42.83 -0.51
C LEU A 312 8.45 -43.01 -0.80
N GLY A 313 9.32 -42.34 -0.06
CA GLY A 313 10.78 -42.49 -0.17
C GLY A 313 11.33 -43.84 0.32
N GLN A 314 10.63 -44.53 1.23
CA GLN A 314 11.07 -45.83 1.76
C GLN A 314 10.71 -47.02 0.84
N ALA A 315 9.81 -46.85 -0.13
CA ALA A 315 9.40 -47.92 -1.03
C ALA A 315 10.38 -48.19 -2.19
N ILE A 316 11.47 -47.42 -2.29
CA ILE A 316 12.42 -47.52 -3.40
C ILE A 316 13.83 -47.57 -2.82
N HIS A 317 14.40 -48.76 -2.64
CA HIS A 317 15.86 -49.00 -2.63
C HIS A 317 16.16 -50.52 -2.82
N PRO A 318 17.34 -50.93 -3.34
CA PRO A 318 18.62 -50.23 -3.23
C PRO A 318 19.50 -50.18 -4.52
N GLU A 319 20.67 -49.53 -4.34
CA GLU A 319 21.91 -49.53 -5.15
C GLU A 319 22.15 -48.37 -6.13
N THR A 320 22.74 -47.27 -5.67
CA THR A 320 24.03 -46.68 -6.12
C THR A 320 24.34 -45.36 -5.37
N PRO A 321 25.61 -44.88 -5.34
CA PRO A 321 26.23 -44.32 -4.15
C PRO A 321 26.00 -42.81 -3.94
N GLN A 322 25.95 -42.46 -2.65
CA GLN A 322 26.23 -41.18 -2.00
C GLN A 322 26.55 -40.00 -2.95
N SER A 323 25.51 -39.25 -3.29
CA SER A 323 25.64 -37.81 -3.51
C SER A 323 25.08 -37.14 -2.25
N ASP A 324 25.96 -36.54 -1.45
CA ASP A 324 25.60 -35.61 -0.40
C ASP A 324 24.94 -34.38 -1.05
N ILE A 325 23.65 -34.49 -1.33
CA ILE A 325 22.80 -33.32 -1.52
C ILE A 325 22.15 -33.06 -0.17
N PRO A 326 22.62 -32.07 0.61
CA PRO A 326 21.89 -31.68 1.80
C PRO A 326 20.57 -31.08 1.31
N VAL A 327 19.47 -31.80 1.56
CA VAL A 327 18.13 -31.23 1.52
C VAL A 327 18.02 -30.27 2.70
N VAL A 328 18.61 -29.08 2.54
CA VAL A 328 18.38 -27.97 3.43
C VAL A 328 16.99 -27.45 3.07
N ALA A 329 16.03 -27.64 3.96
CA ALA A 329 14.89 -26.72 4.05
C ALA A 329 15.49 -25.35 4.40
N SER A 330 16.00 -24.65 3.38
CA SER A 330 16.76 -23.42 3.53
C SER A 330 15.79 -22.35 3.93
N ARG A 331 15.73 -22.08 5.25
CA ARG A 331 15.18 -20.82 5.72
C ARG A 331 15.92 -19.72 4.94
N PRO A 332 15.21 -18.78 4.30
CA PRO A 332 15.85 -17.68 3.60
C PRO A 332 16.72 -16.91 4.61
N SER A 333 18.04 -17.07 4.48
CA SER A 333 19.02 -16.45 5.37
C SER A 333 19.79 -15.36 4.63
N LEU A 334 20.16 -14.31 5.35
CA LEU A 334 21.00 -13.25 4.82
C LEU A 334 22.37 -13.82 4.44
N ARG A 335 22.74 -13.70 3.16
CA ARG A 335 24.04 -14.18 2.69
C ARG A 335 25.04 -13.02 2.61
N VAL A 336 25.92 -12.93 3.61
CA VAL A 336 27.04 -11.98 3.64
C VAL A 336 28.25 -12.57 2.92
N VAL A 337 28.76 -11.89 1.91
CA VAL A 337 29.95 -12.32 1.15
C VAL A 337 30.85 -11.11 0.84
N PRO A 338 32.18 -11.31 0.76
CA PRO A 338 33.07 -10.28 0.23
C PRO A 338 32.65 -9.81 -1.17
N LEU A 339 32.70 -8.51 -1.40
CA LEU A 339 32.55 -7.93 -2.74
C LEU A 339 33.89 -8.13 -3.47
N VAL A 340 33.84 -8.63 -4.70
CA VAL A 340 35.00 -9.10 -5.51
C VAL A 340 36.25 -8.23 -5.31
N GLU A 341 37.39 -8.89 -5.04
CA GLU A 341 38.70 -8.23 -4.93
C GLU A 341 39.05 -7.51 -6.24
N GLN A 342 39.00 -6.18 -6.25
CA GLN A 342 39.57 -5.39 -7.33
C GLN A 342 41.09 -5.42 -7.21
N THR A 343 41.78 -5.88 -8.25
CA THR A 343 43.25 -6.03 -8.32
C THR A 343 43.99 -4.72 -8.59
N GLY A 344 43.33 -3.57 -8.42
CA GLY A 344 43.89 -2.24 -8.67
C GLY A 344 44.68 -1.67 -7.49
N SER A 345 45.45 -0.61 -7.74
CA SER A 345 46.07 0.16 -6.65
C SER A 345 44.98 0.86 -5.82
N ILE A 346 45.08 0.73 -4.50
CA ILE A 346 44.14 1.38 -3.56
C ILE A 346 44.69 2.76 -3.20
N LYS A 347 43.93 3.81 -3.49
CA LYS A 347 44.28 5.17 -3.11
C LYS A 347 43.98 5.41 -1.63
N ALA A 348 44.98 5.79 -0.83
CA ALA A 348 44.76 6.20 0.55
C ALA A 348 44.00 7.53 0.61
N LEU A 349 42.96 7.60 1.44
CA LEU A 349 42.12 8.77 1.66
C LEU A 349 42.29 9.24 3.11
N ASN A 350 42.82 10.44 3.28
CA ASN A 350 43.16 11.02 4.57
C ASN A 350 42.28 12.19 4.99
N THR A 351 41.45 12.71 4.09
CA THR A 351 40.51 13.80 4.36
C THR A 351 39.14 13.51 3.77
N GLY A 352 38.08 14.11 4.35
CA GLY A 352 36.75 14.03 3.77
C GLY A 352 36.64 14.61 2.36
N LEU A 353 37.47 15.61 2.04
CA LEU A 353 37.52 16.25 0.73
C LEU A 353 38.17 15.34 -0.33
N GLU A 354 39.22 14.59 0.03
CA GLU A 354 39.79 13.56 -0.83
C GLU A 354 38.78 12.44 -1.13
N ALA A 355 38.02 12.01 -0.12
CA ALA A 355 36.99 10.99 -0.28
C ALA A 355 35.85 11.47 -1.19
N ALA A 356 35.34 12.69 -0.95
CA ALA A 356 34.31 13.31 -1.79
C ALA A 356 34.80 13.49 -3.25
N GLY A 357 36.03 13.95 -3.45
CA GLY A 357 36.62 14.13 -4.78
C GLY A 357 36.78 12.80 -5.53
N LEU A 358 37.20 11.73 -4.86
CA LEU A 358 37.31 10.41 -5.49
C LEU A 358 35.93 9.83 -5.84
N LEU A 359 34.94 9.98 -4.95
CA LEU A 359 33.56 9.58 -5.22
C LEU A 359 32.98 10.33 -6.42
N ALA A 360 33.16 11.64 -6.49
CA ALA A 360 32.72 12.44 -7.64
C ALA A 360 33.33 11.93 -8.95
N SER A 361 34.63 11.63 -8.95
CA SER A 361 35.32 11.06 -10.11
C SER A 361 34.77 9.68 -10.49
N ASN A 362 34.51 8.82 -9.51
CA ASN A 362 34.00 7.47 -9.75
C ASN A 362 32.54 7.48 -10.24
N TYR A 363 31.69 8.32 -9.67
CA TYR A 363 30.32 8.50 -10.17
C TYR A 363 30.32 9.10 -11.58
N ALA A 364 31.22 10.04 -11.88
CA ALA A 364 31.38 10.56 -13.23
C ALA A 364 31.90 9.48 -14.21
N ALA A 365 32.69 8.51 -13.75
CA ALA A 365 33.10 7.36 -14.55
C ALA A 365 31.92 6.43 -14.88
N LEU A 366 30.92 6.31 -13.99
CA LEU A 366 29.65 5.65 -14.27
C LEU A 366 28.72 6.47 -15.18
N GLY A 367 29.06 7.73 -15.47
CA GLY A 367 28.30 8.62 -16.34
C GLY A 367 27.45 9.66 -15.61
N LEU A 368 27.53 9.79 -14.28
CA LEU A 368 26.79 10.81 -13.54
C LEU A 368 27.42 12.20 -13.75
N LYS A 369 26.66 13.17 -14.26
CA LYS A 369 27.20 14.52 -14.57
C LYS A 369 27.39 15.40 -13.34
N SER A 370 26.48 15.30 -12.36
CA SER A 370 26.44 16.16 -11.16
C SER A 370 26.42 15.35 -9.86
N PRO A 371 27.58 14.82 -9.41
CA PRO A 371 27.64 13.90 -8.28
C PRO A 371 27.54 14.54 -6.89
N GLY A 372 27.56 15.88 -6.77
CA GLY A 372 27.83 16.61 -5.51
C GLY A 372 26.89 16.29 -4.34
N VAL A 373 25.65 15.91 -4.61
CA VAL A 373 24.70 15.54 -3.55
C VAL A 373 24.97 14.16 -2.98
N LEU A 374 25.40 13.23 -3.83
CA LEU A 374 25.71 11.86 -3.43
C LEU A 374 27.04 11.75 -2.69
N THR A 375 27.98 12.66 -2.96
CA THR A 375 29.27 12.71 -2.25
C THR A 375 29.09 13.22 -0.82
N ALA A 376 28.24 14.23 -0.62
CA ALA A 376 27.91 14.72 0.73
C ALA A 376 27.13 13.68 1.56
N ALA A 377 26.33 12.82 0.92
CA ALA A 377 25.46 11.88 1.61
C ALA A 377 26.19 10.73 2.31
N VAL A 378 27.47 10.52 2.00
CA VAL A 378 28.35 9.57 2.71
C VAL A 378 28.56 9.95 4.18
N THR A 379 28.23 11.19 4.55
CA THR A 379 28.21 11.63 5.95
C THR A 379 27.06 11.08 6.78
N CYS A 380 26.06 10.46 6.15
CA CYS A 380 24.92 9.88 6.84
C CYS A 380 25.27 8.49 7.39
N LYS A 381 24.47 8.01 8.35
CA LYS A 381 24.69 6.67 8.94
C LYS A 381 24.49 5.57 7.90
N VAL A 382 23.47 5.72 7.08
CA VAL A 382 23.19 4.85 5.93
C VAL A 382 22.87 5.72 4.72
N LEU A 383 23.37 5.32 3.56
CA LEU A 383 23.00 5.91 2.27
C LEU A 383 22.07 4.95 1.53
N PHE A 384 20.84 5.36 1.25
CA PHE A 384 19.87 4.53 0.53
C PHE A 384 19.74 4.98 -0.93
N PHE A 385 19.80 4.00 -1.85
CA PHE A 385 19.55 4.21 -3.27
C PHE A 385 18.38 3.38 -3.76
N LYS A 386 17.55 3.92 -4.64
CA LYS A 386 16.54 3.19 -5.41
C LYS A 386 16.66 3.50 -6.90
N GLY A 387 16.03 2.71 -7.76
CA GLY A 387 16.13 2.85 -9.21
C GLY A 387 17.25 2.03 -9.86
N SER A 388 17.40 2.23 -11.16
CA SER A 388 18.13 1.37 -12.10
C SER A 388 19.63 1.28 -11.84
N PHE A 389 20.27 2.36 -11.35
CA PHE A 389 21.72 2.40 -11.06
C PHE A 389 22.06 2.24 -9.58
N SER A 390 21.07 1.99 -8.72
CA SER A 390 21.22 1.92 -7.26
C SER A 390 22.32 0.94 -6.80
N THR A 391 22.35 -0.26 -7.37
CA THR A 391 23.31 -1.31 -6.98
C THR A 391 24.73 -1.01 -7.44
N GLU A 392 24.88 -0.45 -8.64
CA GLU A 392 26.18 -0.04 -9.19
C GLU A 392 26.77 1.08 -8.32
N LEU A 393 25.97 2.12 -8.06
CA LEU A 393 26.36 3.24 -7.21
C LEU A 393 26.72 2.78 -5.80
N ALA A 394 25.87 1.95 -5.16
CA ALA A 394 26.13 1.47 -3.80
C ALA A 394 27.47 0.74 -3.67
N ARG A 395 27.77 -0.14 -4.64
CA ARG A 395 29.04 -0.87 -4.69
C ARG A 395 30.22 0.05 -4.92
N VAL A 396 30.11 1.00 -5.86
CA VAL A 396 31.16 1.97 -6.15
C VAL A 396 31.43 2.86 -4.94
N THR A 397 30.39 3.34 -4.25
CA THR A 397 30.53 4.11 -2.99
C THR A 397 31.33 3.30 -1.96
N ALA A 398 30.94 2.05 -1.73
CA ALA A 398 31.60 1.18 -0.76
C ALA A 398 33.08 0.92 -1.12
N THR A 399 33.39 0.58 -2.37
CA THR A 399 34.78 0.34 -2.82
C THR A 399 35.64 1.59 -2.86
N THR A 400 35.02 2.77 -3.00
CA THR A 400 35.75 4.05 -2.97
C THR A 400 36.21 4.38 -1.55
N LEU A 401 35.48 3.94 -0.52
CA LEU A 401 35.72 4.35 0.87
C LEU A 401 36.44 3.29 1.71
N ALA A 402 36.19 2.01 1.47
CA ALA A 402 36.71 0.90 2.28
C ALA A 402 37.69 -0.01 1.52
N GLY A 403 37.94 0.27 0.24
CA GLY A 403 38.89 -0.42 -0.59
C GLY A 403 38.57 -1.91 -0.74
N LYS A 404 39.47 -2.76 -0.23
CA LYS A 404 39.29 -4.23 -0.24
C LYS A 404 38.38 -4.76 0.89
N HIS A 405 38.06 -3.93 1.88
CA HIS A 405 37.24 -4.34 3.03
C HIS A 405 35.77 -4.06 2.77
N VAL A 406 35.23 -4.62 1.70
CA VAL A 406 33.82 -4.45 1.31
C VAL A 406 33.12 -5.79 1.32
N VAL A 407 32.01 -5.86 2.03
CA VAL A 407 31.11 -7.01 2.01
C VAL A 407 29.76 -6.58 1.45
N ARG A 408 29.08 -7.52 0.78
CA ARG A 408 27.69 -7.36 0.38
C ARG A 408 26.83 -8.36 1.12
N ALA A 409 25.64 -7.92 1.50
CA ALA A 409 24.58 -8.79 1.98
C ALA A 409 23.36 -8.64 1.07
N ARG A 410 22.83 -9.75 0.58
CA ARG A 410 21.58 -9.77 -0.19
C ARG A 410 20.44 -10.16 0.72
N VAL A 411 19.43 -9.31 0.83
CA VAL A 411 18.24 -9.56 1.63
C VAL A 411 17.26 -10.40 0.80
N PRO A 412 17.00 -11.68 1.16
CA PRO A 412 16.05 -12.51 0.44
C PRO A 412 14.62 -12.16 0.85
N VAL A 413 13.65 -12.46 -0.03
CA VAL A 413 12.22 -12.38 0.30
C VAL A 413 11.90 -13.40 1.39
N GLY A 414 11.11 -13.01 2.39
CA GLY A 414 10.70 -13.87 3.50
C GLY A 414 11.77 -14.07 4.59
N PHE A 415 12.79 -13.22 4.63
CA PHE A 415 13.76 -13.20 5.72
C PHE A 415 13.11 -12.69 7.03
N VAL A 416 13.46 -13.33 8.15
CA VAL A 416 12.77 -13.14 9.45
C VAL A 416 13.69 -12.80 10.62
N ASP A 417 15.01 -12.86 10.46
CA ASP A 417 15.93 -12.70 11.59
C ASP A 417 17.28 -12.08 11.19
N ALA A 418 17.54 -10.86 11.67
CA ALA A 418 18.78 -10.12 11.48
C ALA A 418 19.79 -10.23 12.62
N ALA A 419 19.54 -11.06 13.64
CA ALA A 419 20.36 -11.12 14.84
C ALA A 419 21.84 -11.49 14.59
N THR A 420 22.16 -12.13 13.46
CA THR A 420 23.55 -12.51 13.12
C THR A 420 24.26 -11.52 12.20
N LEU A 421 23.58 -10.43 11.78
CA LEU A 421 24.12 -9.50 10.78
C LEU A 421 25.46 -8.90 11.20
N ASP A 422 25.60 -8.47 12.44
CA ASP A 422 26.83 -7.87 12.98
C ASP A 422 28.01 -8.86 12.94
N THR A 423 27.76 -10.08 13.39
CA THR A 423 28.74 -11.16 13.51
C THR A 423 29.16 -11.66 12.14
N ASP A 424 28.22 -11.83 11.22
CA ASP A 424 28.47 -12.27 9.85
C ASP A 424 29.25 -11.22 9.06
N VAL A 425 28.93 -9.94 9.25
CA VAL A 425 29.66 -8.82 8.64
C VAL A 425 31.08 -8.70 9.20
N ALA A 426 31.25 -8.74 10.53
CA ALA A 426 32.57 -8.71 11.15
C ALA A 426 33.45 -9.88 10.69
N LYS A 427 32.88 -11.08 10.62
CA LYS A 427 33.56 -12.28 10.11
C LYS A 427 33.95 -12.17 8.64
N ALA A 428 33.05 -11.65 7.79
CA ALA A 428 33.31 -11.51 6.35
C ALA A 428 34.30 -10.40 6.02
N LEU A 429 34.35 -9.32 6.81
CA LEU A 429 35.32 -8.22 6.65
C LEU A 429 36.74 -8.63 7.07
N GLY A 430 36.88 -9.62 7.96
CA GLY A 430 38.15 -10.12 8.46
C GLY A 430 38.95 -9.08 9.27
N GLY A 431 40.25 -9.36 9.47
CA GLY A 431 41.15 -8.45 10.18
C GLY A 431 41.42 -7.16 9.38
N ARG A 432 40.95 -6.03 9.89
CA ARG A 432 41.05 -4.72 9.23
C ARG A 432 42.23 -3.84 9.69
N ASN A 433 42.93 -4.19 10.77
CA ASN A 433 44.03 -3.39 11.35
C ASN A 433 43.69 -1.88 11.50
N GLY A 434 42.43 -1.56 11.84
CA GLY A 434 41.94 -0.19 11.98
C GLY A 434 41.35 0.45 10.71
N ALA A 435 41.47 -0.19 9.54
CA ALA A 435 40.86 0.30 8.30
C ALA A 435 39.32 0.29 8.36
N VAL A 436 38.71 1.25 7.66
CA VAL A 436 37.25 1.33 7.51
C VAL A 436 36.75 0.17 6.64
N GLY A 437 35.70 -0.52 7.10
CA GLY A 437 34.97 -1.50 6.30
C GLY A 437 33.75 -0.87 5.62
N ALA A 438 33.17 -1.55 4.63
CA ALA A 438 31.87 -1.16 4.09
C ALA A 438 30.94 -2.37 3.91
N LEU A 439 29.66 -2.14 4.18
CA LEU A 439 28.58 -3.08 3.95
C LEU A 439 27.64 -2.53 2.88
N VAL A 440 27.45 -3.30 1.82
CA VAL A 440 26.41 -3.07 0.81
C VAL A 440 25.21 -3.96 1.12
N LEU A 441 24.12 -3.38 1.60
CA LEU A 441 22.84 -4.07 1.83
C LEU A 441 21.99 -3.99 0.55
N GLU A 442 21.92 -5.08 -0.22
CA GLU A 442 21.16 -5.12 -1.45
C GLU A 442 19.69 -5.50 -1.17
N ARG A 443 18.76 -4.67 -1.67
CA ARG A 443 17.31 -4.92 -1.69
C ARG A 443 16.66 -4.98 -0.31
N VAL A 444 16.92 -3.99 0.54
CA VAL A 444 16.51 -3.99 1.97
C VAL A 444 15.01 -4.05 2.19
N ASN A 445 14.20 -3.54 1.25
CA ASN A 445 12.74 -3.58 1.30
C ASN A 445 12.14 -4.89 0.77
N ASN A 446 12.92 -5.97 0.61
CA ASN A 446 12.35 -7.32 0.45
C ASN A 446 11.77 -7.87 1.76
N VAL A 447 12.00 -7.17 2.88
CA VAL A 447 11.44 -7.42 4.20
C VAL A 447 11.03 -6.10 4.86
N PRO A 448 10.20 -6.14 5.91
CA PRO A 448 9.99 -4.98 6.77
C PRO A 448 11.34 -4.52 7.34
N PHE A 449 11.70 -3.25 7.13
CA PHE A 449 13.03 -2.76 7.48
C PHE A 449 13.24 -2.69 9.00
N GLU A 450 12.16 -2.69 9.78
CA GLU A 450 12.20 -2.82 11.23
C GLU A 450 13.02 -4.04 11.69
N LEU A 451 13.01 -5.13 10.92
CA LEU A 451 13.80 -6.32 11.21
C LEU A 451 15.31 -6.09 11.05
N LEU A 452 15.72 -5.17 10.19
CA LEU A 452 17.13 -4.87 9.89
C LEU A 452 17.64 -3.62 10.59
N ALA A 453 16.75 -2.71 10.99
CA ALA A 453 17.12 -1.37 11.41
C ALA A 453 17.98 -1.35 12.67
N ASP A 454 17.59 -2.10 13.71
CA ASP A 454 18.33 -2.16 14.97
C ASP A 454 19.70 -2.82 14.77
N ALA A 455 19.75 -3.96 14.07
CA ALA A 455 20.99 -4.64 13.73
C ALA A 455 21.93 -3.75 12.90
N THR A 456 21.37 -2.97 11.96
CA THR A 456 22.14 -2.02 11.15
C THR A 456 22.65 -0.86 11.99
N ALA A 457 21.82 -0.32 12.90
CA ALA A 457 22.21 0.76 13.80
C ALA A 457 23.30 0.34 14.79
N ASP A 458 23.23 -0.90 15.30
CA ASP A 458 24.24 -1.46 16.19
C ASP A 458 25.54 -1.74 15.45
N LEU A 459 25.48 -2.25 14.22
CA LEU A 459 26.65 -2.37 13.36
C LEU A 459 27.35 -1.01 13.18
N ILE A 460 26.61 0.05 12.85
CA ILE A 460 27.18 1.40 12.66
C ILE A 460 27.75 1.97 13.98
N ARG A 461 27.16 1.61 15.12
CA ARG A 461 27.61 2.09 16.43
C ARG A 461 28.89 1.42 16.88
N ASN A 462 28.98 0.10 16.68
CA ASN A 462 29.99 -0.78 17.27
C ASN A 462 31.16 -1.02 16.31
N GLU A 463 30.92 -0.98 15.01
CA GLU A 463 31.91 -1.29 13.99
C GLU A 463 32.35 -0.05 13.20
N ASN A 464 33.62 -0.05 12.77
CA ASN A 464 34.18 1.00 11.90
C ASN A 464 33.73 0.76 10.44
N VAL A 465 32.41 0.81 10.18
CA VAL A 465 31.80 0.40 8.91
C VAL A 465 30.91 1.49 8.31
N VAL A 466 31.03 1.71 7.01
CA VAL A 466 30.10 2.51 6.20
C VAL A 466 29.02 1.60 5.63
N VAL A 467 27.75 1.97 5.78
CA VAL A 467 26.62 1.19 5.26
C VAL A 467 25.98 1.91 4.08
N VAL A 468 25.86 1.20 2.95
CA VAL A 468 25.16 1.68 1.76
C VAL A 468 24.11 0.64 1.40
N ALA A 469 22.86 1.06 1.23
CA ALA A 469 21.72 0.18 1.04
C ALA A 469 21.01 0.48 -0.27
N THR A 470 20.41 -0.55 -0.88
CA THR A 470 19.55 -0.40 -2.05
C THR A 470 18.13 -0.87 -1.77
N LEU A 471 17.16 -0.14 -2.31
CA LEU A 471 15.77 -0.55 -2.35
C LEU A 471 15.51 -1.25 -3.69
N ALA A 472 14.74 -2.32 -3.63
CA ALA A 472 14.23 -3.01 -4.80
C ALA A 472 12.88 -2.42 -5.23
N ASP A 473 12.67 -2.43 -6.53
CA ASP A 473 11.38 -2.11 -7.13
C ASP A 473 10.70 -3.42 -7.57
N GLY A 474 9.40 -3.56 -7.30
CA GLY A 474 8.61 -4.71 -7.74
C GLY A 474 7.44 -5.05 -6.82
N VAL A 475 6.58 -5.97 -7.29
CA VAL A 475 5.35 -6.36 -6.57
C VAL A 475 5.59 -7.10 -5.26
N THR A 476 6.81 -7.59 -5.01
CA THR A 476 7.17 -8.35 -3.82
C THR A 476 7.88 -7.51 -2.76
N THR A 477 7.99 -6.19 -2.97
CA THR A 477 8.74 -5.31 -2.08
C THR A 477 7.80 -4.57 -1.14
N PHE A 478 8.27 -4.32 0.07
CA PHE A 478 7.56 -3.53 1.06
C PHE A 478 7.63 -2.05 0.68
N PRO A 479 6.57 -1.28 0.98
CA PRO A 479 6.56 0.15 0.77
C PRO A 479 7.68 0.83 1.56
N GLU A 480 8.08 2.00 1.09
CA GLU A 480 9.07 2.82 1.78
C GLU A 480 8.60 3.18 3.20
N GLN A 481 9.49 3.08 4.19
CA GLN A 481 9.18 3.29 5.61
C GLN A 481 9.93 4.49 6.17
N LEU A 482 9.33 5.20 7.12
CA LEU A 482 9.93 6.35 7.79
C LEU A 482 11.26 6.01 8.49
N LEU A 483 11.47 4.74 8.83
CA LEU A 483 12.67 4.26 9.51
C LEU A 483 13.93 4.36 8.64
N TYR A 484 13.82 4.28 7.31
CA TYR A 484 14.94 4.54 6.41
C TYR A 484 15.50 5.93 6.64
N LEU A 485 14.59 6.91 6.66
CA LEU A 485 14.92 8.31 6.85
C LEU A 485 15.62 8.50 8.20
N GLN A 486 15.19 7.88 9.30
CA GLN A 486 15.91 8.00 10.58
C GLN A 486 17.42 7.63 10.54
N LEU A 487 17.84 6.81 9.58
CA LEU A 487 19.24 6.43 9.36
C LEU A 487 19.92 7.27 8.27
N GLY A 488 19.21 7.67 7.22
CA GLY A 488 19.74 8.59 6.22
C GLY A 488 18.84 8.78 4.99
N PRO A 489 19.32 9.55 4.00
CA PRO A 489 18.53 9.95 2.84
C PRO A 489 18.26 8.77 1.89
N VAL A 490 17.16 8.86 1.16
CA VAL A 490 16.79 7.94 0.07
C VAL A 490 16.87 8.69 -1.25
N PHE A 491 17.74 8.25 -2.15
CA PHE A 491 17.91 8.86 -3.47
C PHE A 491 17.40 7.95 -4.58
N ASP A 492 16.60 8.53 -5.47
CA ASP A 492 16.13 7.90 -6.69
C ASP A 492 17.14 8.10 -7.82
N THR A 493 17.87 7.05 -8.18
CA THR A 493 18.94 7.17 -9.17
C THR A 493 18.42 7.49 -10.55
N ASP A 494 17.14 7.27 -10.85
CA ASP A 494 16.59 7.39 -12.20
C ASP A 494 16.27 8.84 -12.57
N VAL A 495 16.19 9.75 -11.58
CA VAL A 495 16.01 11.19 -11.80
C VAL A 495 17.32 11.98 -11.82
N LEU A 496 18.46 11.29 -11.68
CA LEU A 496 19.78 11.91 -11.77
C LEU A 496 20.19 12.17 -13.23
N ASP A 497 21.04 13.16 -13.46
CA ASP A 497 21.51 13.50 -14.80
C ASP A 497 22.64 12.57 -15.26
N TRP A 498 22.26 11.55 -16.04
CA TRP A 498 23.17 10.57 -16.62
C TRP A 498 23.64 10.98 -18.02
N SER A 499 24.90 10.69 -18.33
CA SER A 499 25.41 10.73 -19.70
C SER A 499 24.89 9.53 -20.48
N VAL A 500 24.35 9.77 -21.67
CA VAL A 500 23.93 8.70 -22.61
C VAL A 500 25.10 7.80 -23.00
N PHE A 501 26.30 8.38 -23.08
CA PHE A 501 27.54 7.67 -23.38
C PHE A 501 28.53 7.88 -22.24
N PRO A 502 28.92 6.83 -21.49
CA PRO A 502 29.99 6.97 -20.51
C PRO A 502 31.29 7.39 -21.20
N LYS A 503 32.11 8.17 -20.49
CA LYS A 503 33.40 8.61 -21.04
C LYS A 503 34.24 7.39 -21.40
N ALA A 504 34.68 7.30 -22.65
CA ALA A 504 35.56 6.23 -23.11
C ALA A 504 36.79 6.13 -22.21
N ASN A 505 37.07 4.92 -21.70
CA ASN A 505 38.18 4.59 -20.80
C ASN A 505 38.09 5.14 -19.36
N ALA A 506 36.94 5.67 -18.92
CA ALA A 506 36.77 6.00 -17.51
C ALA A 506 36.72 4.71 -16.66
N THR A 507 37.59 4.60 -15.67
CA THR A 507 37.68 3.44 -14.78
C THR A 507 37.42 3.87 -13.35
N VAL A 508 36.63 3.07 -12.63
CA VAL A 508 36.40 3.28 -11.19
C VAL A 508 37.69 2.99 -10.44
N THR A 509 38.13 3.95 -9.64
CA THR A 509 39.35 3.84 -8.83
C THR A 509 39.00 3.45 -7.40
N THR A 510 39.66 2.43 -6.87
CA THR A 510 39.49 1.98 -5.48
C THR A 510 40.17 2.96 -4.51
N GLY A 511 39.50 3.29 -3.40
CA GLY A 511 40.06 4.12 -2.34
C GLY A 511 39.86 3.49 -0.96
N ALA A 512 40.63 3.93 0.04
CA ALA A 512 40.48 3.45 1.41
C ALA A 512 40.71 4.58 2.42
N LEU A 513 39.75 4.77 3.31
CA LEU A 513 39.89 5.63 4.50
C LEU A 513 40.86 4.96 5.48
N THR A 514 42.07 5.50 5.57
CA THR A 514 43.17 4.92 6.37
C THR A 514 43.38 5.60 7.71
N SER A 515 43.04 6.88 7.82
CA SER A 515 43.30 7.71 9.01
C SER A 515 42.04 8.35 9.61
N LEU A 516 40.89 8.19 8.95
CA LEU A 516 39.60 8.74 9.36
C LEU A 516 38.58 7.61 9.55
N GLY A 517 38.07 7.45 10.77
CA GLY A 517 36.85 6.66 10.97
C GLY A 517 35.61 7.37 10.40
N PRO A 518 34.50 6.66 10.13
CA PRO A 518 33.22 7.25 9.74
C PRO A 518 32.77 8.41 10.66
N LYS A 519 33.01 8.32 11.98
CA LYS A 519 32.65 9.40 12.93
C LYS A 519 33.49 10.66 12.73
N ASP A 520 34.79 10.51 12.53
CA ASP A 520 35.70 11.64 12.30
C ASP A 520 35.47 12.26 10.91
N LEU A 521 35.20 11.42 9.91
CA LEU A 521 34.75 11.85 8.59
C LEU A 521 33.47 12.69 8.71
N TRP A 522 32.48 12.20 9.45
CA TRP A 522 31.24 12.93 9.71
C TRP A 522 31.49 14.28 10.39
N MET A 523 32.30 14.33 11.45
CA MET A 523 32.63 15.56 12.17
C MET A 523 33.41 16.57 11.32
N GLN A 524 34.33 16.12 10.46
CA GLN A 524 35.06 17.03 9.58
C GLN A 524 34.13 17.72 8.58
N ILE A 525 33.13 16.99 8.09
CA ILE A 525 32.30 17.44 6.96
C ILE A 525 31.08 18.25 7.43
N SER A 526 30.50 17.92 8.58
CA SER A 526 29.24 18.54 9.07
C SER A 526 29.40 19.96 9.65
N ASN A 527 30.54 20.63 9.38
CA ASN A 527 30.85 21.98 9.88
C ASN A 527 30.31 23.12 9.00
N GLY A 528 29.56 22.82 7.92
CA GLY A 528 28.96 23.85 7.07
C GLY A 528 27.90 24.69 7.80
N ASN A 529 27.84 25.98 7.46
CA ASN A 529 26.87 26.91 8.03
C ASN A 529 25.60 26.99 7.16
N ALA A 530 24.69 26.04 7.36
CA ALA A 530 23.45 25.94 6.59
C ALA A 530 22.22 26.42 7.39
N GLN A 531 21.38 27.27 6.79
CA GLN A 531 20.13 27.75 7.41
C GLN A 531 19.08 26.64 7.42
N SER A 532 18.84 26.05 8.58
CA SER A 532 18.01 24.83 8.73
C SER A 532 16.57 25.05 9.17
N GLU A 533 16.17 26.30 9.41
CA GLU A 533 14.82 26.65 9.85
C GLU A 533 13.77 26.20 8.84
N GLU A 534 14.01 26.47 7.56
CA GLU A 534 13.07 26.11 6.49
C GLU A 534 12.98 24.61 6.28
N LEU A 535 14.11 23.89 6.31
CA LEU A 535 14.11 22.43 6.29
C LEU A 535 13.29 21.85 7.45
N VAL A 536 13.43 22.39 8.67
CA VAL A 536 12.68 21.93 9.84
C VAL A 536 11.18 22.21 9.70
N ARG A 537 10.81 23.37 9.13
CA ARG A 537 9.41 23.69 8.83
C ARG A 537 8.81 22.67 7.87
N LEU A 538 9.51 22.40 6.76
CA LEU A 538 9.08 21.45 5.72
C LEU A 538 9.02 20.00 6.21
N LEU A 539 9.95 19.57 7.07
CA LEU A 539 9.92 18.24 7.70
C LEU A 539 8.69 18.02 8.60
N ARG A 540 8.05 19.10 9.05
CA ARG A 540 6.85 19.07 9.92
C ARG A 540 5.56 19.33 9.16
N LEU A 541 5.65 19.65 7.87
CA LEU A 541 4.49 19.96 7.04
C LEU A 541 3.51 18.78 7.02
N GLY A 542 2.22 19.08 7.21
CA GLY A 542 1.13 18.10 7.24
C GLY A 542 1.19 17.12 8.42
N ARG A 543 1.94 17.40 9.48
CA ARG A 543 2.11 16.49 10.62
C ARG A 543 1.86 17.16 11.97
N SER A 544 1.14 16.45 12.84
CA SER A 544 0.88 16.87 14.22
C SER A 544 2.01 16.51 15.20
N PHE A 545 2.90 15.58 14.84
CA PHE A 545 3.95 15.08 15.71
C PHE A 545 5.36 15.26 15.13
N ARG A 546 6.31 15.48 16.04
CA ARG A 546 7.73 15.70 15.72
C ARG A 546 8.49 14.38 15.64
N ASN A 547 9.40 14.22 14.66
CA ASN A 547 10.39 13.15 14.63
C ASN A 547 11.82 13.71 14.80
N PRO A 548 12.38 13.75 16.03
CA PRO A 548 13.69 14.33 16.28
C PRO A 548 14.85 13.59 15.60
N HIS A 549 14.71 12.29 15.32
CA HIS A 549 15.75 11.53 14.65
C HIS A 549 15.92 12.00 13.21
N VAL A 550 14.80 12.01 12.46
CA VAL A 550 14.72 12.52 11.09
C VAL A 550 15.27 13.95 11.00
N GLU A 551 14.81 14.86 11.87
CA GLU A 551 15.27 16.25 11.89
C GLU A 551 16.80 16.35 12.08
N ARG A 552 17.36 15.64 13.06
CA ARG A 552 18.80 15.74 13.36
C ARG A 552 19.66 15.26 12.20
N THR A 553 19.32 14.13 11.60
CA THR A 553 20.08 13.55 10.49
C THR A 553 19.92 14.36 9.20
N ALA A 554 18.72 14.90 8.92
CA ALA A 554 18.49 15.77 7.77
C ALA A 554 19.27 17.10 7.90
N ILE A 555 19.26 17.72 9.09
CA ILE A 555 20.04 18.95 9.36
C ILE A 555 21.54 18.68 9.22
N ALA A 556 22.04 17.58 9.78
CA ALA A 556 23.45 17.22 9.68
C ALA A 556 23.88 17.03 8.21
N PHE A 557 23.02 16.40 7.41
CA PHE A 557 23.23 16.24 5.98
C PHE A 557 23.25 17.59 5.24
N MET A 558 22.31 18.49 5.54
CA MET A 558 22.26 19.81 4.89
C MET A 558 23.49 20.67 5.22
N LYS A 559 24.00 20.59 6.46
CA LYS A 559 25.28 21.22 6.83
C LYS A 559 26.47 20.61 6.09
N ALA A 560 26.49 19.29 5.94
CA ALA A 560 27.53 18.61 5.16
C ALA A 560 27.50 19.03 3.68
N LEU A 561 26.32 19.20 3.09
CA LEU A 561 26.16 19.71 1.73
C LEU A 561 26.79 21.09 1.56
N GLU A 562 26.53 22.03 2.49
CA GLU A 562 27.14 23.36 2.42
C GLU A 562 28.67 23.34 2.60
N GLY A 563 29.20 22.39 3.37
CA GLY A 563 30.64 22.17 3.49
C GLY A 563 31.31 21.72 2.18
N PHE A 564 30.56 21.09 1.27
CA PHE A 564 31.07 20.55 0.00
C PHE A 564 30.56 21.28 -1.24
N ARG A 565 29.75 22.30 -1.07
CA ARG A 565 29.10 23.00 -2.17
C ARG A 565 30.16 23.73 -3.00
N THR A 566 30.25 23.36 -4.28
CA THR A 566 31.15 24.00 -5.26
C THR A 566 30.40 24.85 -6.30
N SER A 567 29.08 24.83 -6.29
CA SER A 567 28.20 25.55 -7.23
C SER A 567 27.00 26.13 -6.50
N ASP A 568 26.34 27.12 -7.10
CA ASP A 568 25.16 27.75 -6.48
C ASP A 568 23.86 26.94 -6.62
N ALA A 569 23.83 26.00 -7.57
CA ALA A 569 22.73 25.07 -7.76
C ALA A 569 23.25 23.64 -7.97
N PRO A 570 22.51 22.60 -7.53
CA PRO A 570 21.33 22.70 -6.67
C PRO A 570 21.71 23.19 -5.26
N THR A 571 20.81 23.92 -4.60
CA THR A 571 21.02 24.41 -3.23
C THR A 571 21.06 23.25 -2.23
N SER A 572 21.58 23.49 -1.02
CA SER A 572 21.55 22.49 0.05
C SER A 572 20.12 22.11 0.45
N LEU A 573 19.18 23.07 0.42
CA LEU A 573 17.76 22.82 0.67
C LEU A 573 17.14 21.96 -0.44
N GLN A 574 17.38 22.25 -1.71
CA GLN A 574 16.91 21.42 -2.84
C GLN A 574 17.45 19.99 -2.76
N SER A 575 18.72 19.86 -2.38
CA SER A 575 19.38 18.56 -2.22
C SER A 575 18.86 17.77 -1.01
N ALA A 576 18.53 18.46 0.09
CA ALA A 576 17.83 17.89 1.22
C ALA A 576 16.39 17.52 0.84
N ALA A 577 15.69 18.35 0.06
CA ALA A 577 14.34 18.06 -0.40
C ALA A 577 14.31 16.78 -1.23
N TYR A 578 15.27 16.62 -2.14
CA TYR A 578 15.41 15.44 -2.99
C TYR A 578 15.65 14.15 -2.18
N GLY A 579 16.55 14.17 -1.19
CA GLY A 579 16.90 12.97 -0.41
C GLY A 579 16.05 12.69 0.82
N TRP A 580 15.30 13.68 1.31
CA TRP A 580 14.55 13.61 2.57
C TRP A 580 13.09 14.00 2.41
N LEU A 581 12.80 15.25 2.02
CA LEU A 581 11.42 15.76 2.02
C LEU A 581 10.55 14.98 1.05
N TRP A 582 11.04 14.73 -0.16
CA TRP A 582 10.30 13.98 -1.16
C TRP A 582 9.94 12.56 -0.69
N PRO A 583 10.90 11.69 -0.28
CA PRO A 583 10.54 10.40 0.29
C PRO A 583 9.63 10.53 1.52
N LEU A 584 9.88 11.51 2.39
CA LEU A 584 9.13 11.72 3.62
C LEU A 584 7.64 11.99 3.36
N TRP A 585 7.36 12.92 2.44
CA TRP A 585 5.99 13.31 2.08
C TRP A 585 5.26 12.19 1.37
N ARG A 586 5.94 11.43 0.50
CA ARG A 586 5.40 10.21 -0.11
C ARG A 586 5.04 9.16 0.94
N MET A 587 5.92 8.92 1.92
CA MET A 587 5.68 7.94 2.99
C MET A 587 4.54 8.33 3.94
N THR A 588 4.23 9.63 4.09
CA THR A 588 3.09 10.07 4.92
C THR A 588 1.86 10.50 4.16
N GLY A 589 1.86 10.38 2.83
CA GLY A 589 0.70 10.74 2.03
C GLY A 589 0.32 12.22 2.15
N LEU A 590 1.31 13.12 2.19
CA LEU A 590 1.04 14.55 2.05
C LEU A 590 0.33 14.80 0.70
N ALA A 591 -0.66 15.70 0.69
CA ALA A 591 -1.44 15.98 -0.50
C ALA A 591 -0.55 16.50 -1.64
N SER A 592 -0.88 16.13 -2.88
CA SER A 592 -0.07 16.47 -4.06
C SER A 592 0.01 17.98 -4.25
N GLU A 593 -1.07 18.69 -3.93
CA GLU A 593 -1.19 20.15 -4.02
C GLU A 593 -0.24 20.84 -3.03
N ASP A 594 -0.15 20.34 -1.80
CA ASP A 594 0.77 20.86 -0.78
C ASP A 594 2.23 20.61 -1.16
N ILE A 595 2.52 19.45 -1.75
CA ILE A 595 3.86 19.11 -2.25
C ILE A 595 4.25 20.06 -3.38
N GLU A 596 3.35 20.31 -4.33
CA GLU A 596 3.57 21.22 -5.46
C GLU A 596 3.74 22.67 -4.99
N GLU A 597 2.91 23.16 -4.07
CA GLU A 597 3.02 24.51 -3.50
C GLU A 597 4.39 24.73 -2.85
N GLU A 598 4.89 23.75 -2.11
CA GLU A 598 6.11 23.92 -1.32
C GLU A 598 7.39 23.67 -2.14
N LEU A 599 7.36 22.74 -3.11
CA LEU A 599 8.49 22.50 -4.02
C LEU A 599 8.57 23.55 -5.12
N ASP A 600 7.49 23.75 -5.85
CA ASP A 600 7.43 24.53 -7.10
C ASP A 600 6.90 25.96 -6.88
N GLY A 601 6.20 26.25 -5.79
CA GLY A 601 5.63 27.58 -5.47
C GLY A 601 6.62 28.64 -4.98
N GLY A 602 7.93 28.46 -5.22
CA GLY A 602 8.94 29.48 -4.95
C GLY A 602 9.69 29.37 -3.62
N ARG A 603 9.47 28.30 -2.83
CA ARG A 603 10.08 28.13 -1.49
C ARG A 603 11.31 27.22 -1.50
N VAL A 604 11.22 26.05 -2.12
CA VAL A 604 12.39 25.17 -2.32
C VAL A 604 13.07 25.49 -3.65
N ASP A 605 12.31 25.56 -4.74
CA ASP A 605 12.78 26.08 -6.01
C ASP A 605 12.52 27.59 -6.11
N SER A 606 13.36 28.31 -6.85
CA SER A 606 13.12 29.71 -7.19
C SER A 606 12.94 29.85 -8.69
N GLU A 607 12.28 30.91 -9.17
CA GLU A 607 12.08 31.18 -10.60
C GLU A 607 13.38 31.11 -11.43
N ASN A 608 14.52 31.40 -10.80
CA ASN A 608 15.84 31.42 -11.44
C ASN A 608 16.65 30.13 -11.23
N HIS A 609 16.25 29.23 -10.32
CA HIS A 609 17.00 28.01 -9.96
C HIS A 609 16.04 26.86 -9.67
N ILE A 610 15.54 26.22 -10.74
CA ILE A 610 14.68 25.03 -10.66
C ILE A 610 15.54 23.77 -10.56
N ASP A 611 15.26 22.88 -9.61
CA ASP A 611 15.94 21.59 -9.50
C ASP A 611 15.25 20.56 -10.40
N THR A 612 15.93 20.18 -11.49
CA THR A 612 15.39 19.22 -12.45
C THR A 612 15.04 17.85 -11.84
N ARG A 613 15.69 17.46 -10.75
CA ARG A 613 15.44 16.16 -10.09
C ARG A 613 14.09 16.17 -9.38
N LEU A 614 13.79 17.25 -8.65
CA LEU A 614 12.51 17.43 -7.96
C LEU A 614 11.36 17.50 -8.95
N ARG A 615 11.57 18.22 -10.05
CA ARG A 615 10.59 18.27 -11.15
C ARG A 615 10.32 16.91 -11.78
N LEU A 616 11.36 16.13 -12.08
CA LEU A 616 11.18 14.77 -12.63
C LEU A 616 10.44 13.85 -11.65
N LEU A 617 10.67 14.01 -10.35
CA LEU A 617 9.95 13.25 -9.33
C LEU A 617 8.46 13.60 -9.28
N LEU A 618 8.10 14.89 -9.40
CA LEU A 618 6.71 15.33 -9.55
C LEU A 618 6.06 14.73 -10.80
N ASP A 619 6.74 14.80 -11.94
CA ASP A 619 6.26 14.23 -13.21
C ASP A 619 6.03 12.71 -13.10
N LEU A 620 6.96 11.97 -12.47
CA LEU A 620 6.84 10.53 -12.23
C LEU A 620 5.70 10.18 -11.27
N ALA A 621 5.39 11.06 -10.31
CA ALA A 621 4.27 10.88 -9.40
C ALA A 621 2.92 11.26 -10.03
N GLY A 622 2.90 11.76 -11.27
CA GLY A 622 1.68 12.22 -11.93
C GLY A 622 1.13 13.54 -11.35
N ILE A 623 1.94 14.26 -10.59
CA ILE A 623 1.61 15.60 -10.06
C ILE A 623 1.96 16.58 -11.18
N ARG A 624 1.00 16.87 -12.05
CA ARG A 624 1.17 17.76 -13.20
C ARG A 624 0.55 19.12 -12.94
N ARG A 625 1.28 20.15 -13.34
CA ARG A 625 0.79 21.52 -13.49
C ARG A 625 -0.48 21.56 -14.34
N GLU A 626 -1.49 22.27 -13.86
CA GLU A 626 -2.49 22.89 -14.75
C GLU A 626 -1.94 24.16 -15.40
#